data_AF-A0A6I3X1Z3-F1
#
_entry.id   AF-A0A6I3X1Z3-F1
#
_cell.length_a   1.000
_cell.length_b   1.000
_cell.length_c   1.000
_cell.angle_alpha   90.00
_cell.angle_beta   90.00
_cell.angle_gamma   90.00
#
_symmetry.space_group_name_H-M   'P 1'
#
loop_
_entity.id
_entity.type
_entity.pdbx_description
1 polymer ?
#
loop_
_entity_poly.entity_id
_entity_poly.type
_entity_poly.pdbx_seq_one_letter_code
_entity_poly.pdbx_strand_id
1 'polypeptide(L)'
;MSRAVHLPADAPAEFAQGLAQIRAENEVPANFPTAVLAAADDAVKRRFGAAHIDRTELSFVTLDPATSTDLDQAFTIERAASGDLLLRYAIADVSWFVHSGDAIDTEAWTRGVTTYMPDARVGLYPPALAEAAASLLPDGPRPAVVFVIRVGPEGEARLDGA
;
A
#
# COMPACT_ATOMS: atom_id res chain seq x y z
N MET A 1 -8.86 -12.25 -4.36
CA MET A 1 -8.47 -12.83 -3.06
C MET A 1 -7.73 -14.14 -3.30
N SER A 2 -6.39 -14.12 -3.27
CA SER A 2 -5.60 -15.36 -3.26
C SER A 2 -5.45 -15.78 -1.80
N ARG A 3 -6.05 -16.91 -1.42
CA ARG A 3 -5.74 -17.53 -0.13
C ARG A 3 -4.43 -18.27 -0.32
N ALA A 4 -3.41 -17.98 0.49
CA ALA A 4 -2.17 -18.72 0.45
C ALA A 4 -2.48 -20.23 0.56
N VAL A 5 -2.04 -20.98 -0.44
CA VAL A 5 -2.01 -22.43 -0.44
C VAL A 5 -1.01 -22.82 0.64
N HIS A 6 -1.54 -23.18 1.80
CA HIS A 6 -0.75 -23.81 2.83
C HIS A 6 -0.47 -25.24 2.39
N LEU A 7 0.77 -25.51 1.97
CA LEU A 7 1.21 -26.87 1.73
C LEU A 7 1.25 -27.59 3.08
N PRO A 8 0.48 -28.68 3.27
CA PRO A 8 0.55 -29.44 4.51
C PRO A 8 1.96 -30.02 4.68
N ALA A 9 2.36 -30.30 5.92
CA ALA A 9 3.73 -30.72 6.23
C ALA A 9 4.14 -32.04 5.54
N ASP A 10 3.17 -32.83 5.10
CA ASP A 10 3.34 -34.08 4.34
C ASP A 10 3.21 -33.92 2.83
N ALA A 11 3.12 -32.68 2.33
CA ALA A 11 3.07 -32.41 0.90
C ALA A 11 4.33 -32.96 0.20
N PRO A 12 4.20 -33.59 -0.99
CA PRO A 12 5.34 -34.06 -1.76
C PRO A 12 6.33 -32.93 -2.05
N ALA A 13 7.63 -33.19 -1.91
CA ALA A 13 8.69 -32.19 -2.08
C ALA A 13 8.69 -31.57 -3.49
N GLU A 14 8.19 -32.30 -4.48
CA GLU A 14 8.03 -31.89 -5.87
C GLU A 14 7.15 -30.63 -5.99
N PHE A 15 6.17 -30.42 -5.11
CA PHE A 15 5.34 -29.21 -5.11
C PHE A 15 6.17 -27.97 -4.74
N ALA A 16 6.95 -28.05 -3.65
CA ALA A 16 7.80 -26.95 -3.22
C ALA A 16 8.89 -26.65 -4.27
N GLN A 17 9.46 -27.69 -4.88
CA GLN A 17 10.42 -27.55 -5.98
C GLN A 17 9.79 -26.90 -7.22
N GLY A 18 8.59 -27.32 -7.61
CA GLY A 18 7.87 -26.74 -8.74
C GLY A 18 7.55 -25.26 -8.53
N LEU A 19 7.08 -24.87 -7.34
CA LEU A 19 6.83 -23.46 -7.02
C LEU A 19 8.12 -22.63 -7.01
N ALA A 20 9.23 -23.18 -6.53
CA ALA A 20 10.53 -22.54 -6.59
C ALA A 20 11.03 -22.38 -8.03
N GLN A 21 10.83 -23.38 -8.89
CA GLN A 21 11.17 -23.32 -10.31
C GLN A 21 10.36 -22.22 -11.02
N ILE A 22 9.04 -22.17 -10.80
CA ILE A 22 8.18 -21.12 -11.39
C ILE A 22 8.67 -19.73 -10.97
N ARG A 23 9.05 -19.53 -9.70
CA ARG A 23 9.62 -18.25 -9.24
C ARG A 23 10.90 -17.87 -9.98
N ALA A 24 11.80 -18.83 -10.18
CA ALA A 24 13.05 -18.59 -10.89
C ALA A 24 12.82 -18.29 -12.38
N GLU A 25 11.94 -19.04 -13.04
CA GLU A 25 11.60 -18.84 -14.47
C GLU A 25 10.92 -17.50 -14.74
N ASN A 26 10.17 -16.97 -13.78
CA ASN A 26 9.50 -15.66 -13.88
C ASN A 26 10.30 -14.54 -13.22
N GLU A 27 11.57 -14.78 -12.87
CA GLU A 27 12.48 -13.80 -12.29
C GLU A 27 11.90 -13.08 -11.05
N VAL A 28 11.07 -13.79 -10.27
CA VAL A 28 10.43 -13.21 -9.08
C VAL A 28 11.51 -12.83 -8.07
N PRO A 29 11.63 -11.55 -7.69
CA PRO A 29 12.67 -11.09 -6.79
C PRO A 29 12.63 -11.84 -5.45
N ALA A 30 13.82 -12.15 -4.93
CA ALA A 30 13.96 -12.76 -3.62
C ALA A 30 13.84 -11.70 -2.50
N ASN A 31 14.56 -11.92 -1.41
CA ASN A 31 14.63 -10.98 -0.28
C ASN A 31 15.14 -9.59 -0.71
N PHE A 32 14.68 -8.56 0.00
CA PHE A 32 15.21 -7.21 -0.18
C PHE A 32 16.70 -7.16 0.13
N PRO A 33 17.52 -6.45 -0.69
CA PRO A 33 18.91 -6.18 -0.34
C PRO A 33 19.05 -5.45 1.00
N THR A 34 20.12 -5.73 1.75
CA THR A 34 20.34 -5.12 3.08
C THR A 34 20.34 -3.59 3.05
N ALA A 35 20.89 -2.99 1.98
CA ALA A 35 20.89 -1.53 1.81
C ALA A 35 19.46 -0.96 1.66
N VAL A 36 18.54 -1.70 1.04
CA VAL A 36 17.13 -1.30 0.87
C VAL A 36 16.39 -1.38 2.20
N LEU A 37 16.65 -2.44 2.98
CA LEU A 37 16.08 -2.58 4.33
C LEU A 37 16.54 -1.45 5.26
N ALA A 38 17.84 -1.14 5.26
CA ALA A 38 18.38 -0.03 6.04
C ALA A 38 17.80 1.33 5.60
N ALA A 39 17.65 1.56 4.30
CA ALA A 39 17.02 2.77 3.78
C ALA A 39 15.56 2.89 4.20
N ALA A 40 14.80 1.79 4.22
CA ALA A 40 13.43 1.77 4.71
C ALA A 40 13.36 2.07 6.22
N ASP A 41 14.21 1.45 7.02
CA ASP A 41 14.29 1.71 8.48
C ASP A 41 14.60 3.19 8.78
N ASP A 42 15.36 3.87 7.93
CA ASP A 42 15.60 5.30 8.06
C ASP A 42 14.44 6.15 7.54
N ALA A 43 13.81 5.76 6.42
CA ALA A 43 12.68 6.47 5.84
C ALA A 43 11.48 6.52 6.80
N VAL A 44 11.19 5.43 7.52
CA VAL A 44 10.05 5.38 8.46
C VAL A 44 10.21 6.31 9.67
N LYS A 45 11.42 6.83 9.94
CA LYS A 45 11.69 7.78 11.04
C LYS A 45 11.36 9.23 10.67
N ARG A 46 11.05 9.51 9.40
CA ARG A 46 10.74 10.87 8.92
C ARG A 46 9.54 11.44 9.67
N ARG A 47 9.67 12.68 10.13
CA ARG A 47 8.61 13.40 10.86
C ARG A 47 7.74 14.16 9.90
N PHE A 48 6.43 14.12 10.10
CA PHE A 48 5.47 14.92 9.33
C PHE A 48 5.89 16.40 9.35
N GLY A 49 6.06 16.97 8.16
CA GLY A 49 6.52 18.35 7.99
C GLY A 49 5.37 19.31 7.76
N ALA A 50 5.67 20.61 7.74
CA ALA A 50 4.70 21.67 7.43
C ALA A 50 4.14 21.64 5.99
N ALA A 51 4.65 20.74 5.13
CA ALA A 51 4.16 20.56 3.77
C ALA A 51 2.82 19.81 3.71
N HIS A 52 2.49 19.02 4.73
CA HIS A 52 1.20 18.33 4.83
C HIS A 52 0.18 19.21 5.55
N ILE A 53 -1.04 19.25 5.00
CA ILE A 53 -2.18 19.85 5.67
C ILE A 53 -2.78 18.79 6.60
N ASP A 54 -2.94 19.13 7.89
CA ASP A 54 -3.59 18.24 8.84
C ASP A 54 -5.07 18.04 8.47
N ARG A 55 -5.46 16.77 8.40
CA ARG A 55 -6.81 16.28 8.07
C ARG A 55 -7.26 15.20 9.06
N THR A 56 -6.57 15.07 10.20
CA THR A 56 -6.84 14.03 11.21
C THR A 56 -8.18 14.21 11.92
N GLU A 57 -8.83 15.37 11.78
CA GLU A 57 -10.20 15.61 12.22
C GLU A 57 -11.25 14.87 11.39
N LEU A 58 -10.91 14.44 10.18
CA LEU A 58 -11.81 13.69 9.31
C LEU A 58 -11.78 12.20 9.65
N SER A 59 -12.96 11.62 9.85
CA SER A 59 -13.13 10.20 10.15
C SER A 59 -12.99 9.33 8.90
N PHE A 60 -11.77 9.20 8.37
CA PHE A 60 -11.45 8.26 7.30
C PHE A 60 -11.66 6.80 7.76
N VAL A 61 -12.15 5.97 6.85
CA VAL A 61 -12.29 4.52 7.03
C VAL A 61 -11.66 3.76 5.87
N THR A 62 -11.14 2.57 6.13
CA THR A 62 -10.68 1.62 5.10
C THR A 62 -11.71 0.50 4.92
N LEU A 63 -11.66 -0.20 3.78
CA LEU A 63 -12.56 -1.32 3.50
C LEU A 63 -11.78 -2.44 2.82
N ASP A 64 -11.24 -3.34 3.63
CA ASP A 64 -10.28 -4.35 3.22
C ASP A 64 -10.56 -5.70 3.93
N PRO A 65 -10.00 -6.81 3.44
CA PRO A 65 -9.99 -8.07 4.18
C PRO A 65 -9.45 -7.89 5.61
N ALA A 66 -10.02 -8.63 6.57
CA ALA A 66 -9.65 -8.51 7.99
C ALA A 66 -8.17 -8.82 8.29
N THR A 67 -7.47 -9.49 7.37
CA THR A 67 -6.05 -9.84 7.51
C THR A 67 -5.11 -8.90 6.77
N SER A 68 -5.62 -7.87 6.08
CA SER A 68 -4.80 -6.93 5.33
C SER A 68 -3.97 -6.06 6.27
N THR A 69 -2.68 -5.92 5.94
CA THR A 69 -1.72 -5.06 6.65
C THR A 69 -1.23 -3.90 5.78
N ASP A 70 -1.44 -3.98 4.47
CA ASP A 70 -1.09 -3.02 3.43
C ASP A 70 -2.31 -2.20 2.99
N LEU A 71 -2.86 -1.41 3.91
CA LEU A 71 -3.99 -0.52 3.62
C LEU A 71 -3.53 0.72 2.83
N ASP A 72 -3.73 0.70 1.51
CA ASP A 72 -3.29 1.78 0.60
C ASP A 72 -4.26 2.96 0.52
N GLN A 73 -5.52 2.76 0.92
CA GLN A 73 -6.59 3.71 0.67
C GLN A 73 -7.58 3.80 1.83
N ALA A 74 -8.06 5.02 2.07
CA ALA A 74 -9.11 5.30 3.03
C ALA A 74 -10.07 6.34 2.45
N PHE A 75 -11.30 6.39 2.93
CA PHE A 75 -12.28 7.36 2.46
C PHE A 75 -13.21 7.87 3.55
N THR A 76 -13.79 9.03 3.32
CA THR A 76 -14.99 9.51 4.01
C THR A 76 -15.95 10.07 2.97
N ILE A 77 -17.25 9.93 3.23
CA ILE A 77 -18.31 10.39 2.35
C ILE A 77 -19.35 11.17 3.13
N GLU A 78 -19.70 12.35 2.64
CA GLU A 78 -20.77 13.16 3.20
C GLU A 78 -21.72 13.64 2.10
N ARG A 79 -22.97 13.96 2.46
CA ARG A 79 -23.92 14.55 1.53
C ARG A 79 -23.87 16.07 1.68
N ALA A 80 -23.56 16.77 0.59
CA ALA A 80 -23.57 18.22 0.54
C ALA A 80 -25.00 18.79 0.52
N ALA A 81 -25.16 20.06 0.89
CA ALA A 81 -26.45 20.75 0.84
C ALA A 81 -27.05 20.82 -0.58
N SER A 82 -26.21 20.76 -1.62
CA SER A 82 -26.65 20.68 -3.03
C SER A 82 -27.32 19.35 -3.39
N GLY A 83 -27.23 18.33 -2.53
CA GLY A 83 -27.66 16.96 -2.79
C GLY A 83 -26.55 16.03 -3.28
N ASP A 84 -25.42 16.60 -3.74
CA ASP A 84 -24.23 15.85 -4.18
C ASP A 84 -23.61 15.06 -3.01
N LEU A 85 -22.83 14.02 -3.35
CA LEU A 85 -21.91 13.40 -2.41
C LEU A 85 -20.53 14.07 -2.52
N LEU A 86 -19.92 14.35 -1.38
CA LEU A 86 -18.53 14.77 -1.29
C LEU A 86 -17.71 13.59 -0.75
N LEU A 87 -17.01 12.93 -1.64
CA LEU A 87 -16.07 11.86 -1.34
C LEU A 87 -14.69 12.47 -1.12
N ARG A 88 -14.09 12.22 0.04
CA ARG A 88 -12.66 12.45 0.26
C ARG A 88 -11.98 11.10 0.25
N TYR A 89 -11.07 10.92 -0.70
CA TYR A 89 -10.36 9.67 -0.94
C TYR A 89 -8.87 9.88 -0.66
N ALA A 90 -8.37 9.26 0.39
CA ALA A 90 -6.98 9.32 0.80
C ALA A 90 -6.23 8.11 0.22
N ILE A 91 -5.12 8.37 -0.48
CA ILE A 91 -4.16 7.36 -0.92
C ILE A 91 -2.88 7.50 -0.09
N ALA A 92 -2.32 6.40 0.38
CA ALA A 92 -1.04 6.38 1.10
C ALA A 92 0.03 7.16 0.33
N ASP A 93 0.66 8.14 0.98
CA ASP A 93 1.72 8.95 0.37
C ASP A 93 3.05 8.21 0.44
N VAL A 94 3.22 7.18 -0.41
CA VAL A 94 4.47 6.42 -0.50
C VAL A 94 5.65 7.31 -0.89
N SER A 95 5.39 8.37 -1.66
CA SER A 95 6.41 9.33 -2.09
C SER A 95 7.02 10.13 -0.95
N TRP A 96 6.32 10.21 0.19
CA TRP A 96 6.87 10.75 1.43
C TRP A 96 8.04 9.93 1.98
N PHE A 97 8.06 8.61 1.73
CA PHE A 97 9.08 7.70 2.23
C PHE A 97 10.11 7.35 1.15
N VAL A 98 9.67 7.25 -0.11
CA VAL A 98 10.48 6.81 -1.26
C VAL A 98 10.75 8.00 -2.16
N HIS A 99 12.02 8.39 -2.26
CA HIS A 99 12.46 9.48 -3.12
C HIS A 99 13.10 8.95 -4.40
N SER A 100 12.89 9.67 -5.50
CA SER A 100 13.48 9.32 -6.78
C SER A 100 15.00 9.16 -6.68
N GLY A 101 15.50 8.02 -7.18
CA GLY A 101 16.91 7.65 -7.19
C GLY A 101 17.46 7.08 -5.88
N ASP A 102 16.64 6.95 -4.83
CA ASP A 102 17.08 6.27 -3.61
C ASP A 102 17.10 4.73 -3.76
N ALA A 103 17.61 4.05 -2.73
CA ALA A 103 17.74 2.59 -2.75
C ALA A 103 16.36 1.88 -2.83
N ILE A 104 15.33 2.45 -2.21
CA ILE A 104 13.98 1.88 -2.20
C ILE A 104 13.34 2.07 -3.57
N ASP A 105 13.47 3.25 -4.18
CA ASP A 105 13.01 3.55 -5.54
C ASP A 105 13.66 2.63 -6.58
N THR A 106 14.98 2.50 -6.54
CA THR A 106 15.73 1.64 -7.47
C THR A 106 15.29 0.18 -7.38
N GLU A 107 15.09 -0.34 -6.16
CA GLU A 107 14.57 -1.69 -5.95
C GLU A 107 13.10 -1.81 -6.37
N ALA A 108 12.27 -0.80 -6.12
CA ALA A 108 10.88 -0.78 -6.55
C ALA A 108 10.75 -0.83 -8.07
N TRP A 109 11.62 -0.13 -8.82
CA TRP A 109 11.71 -0.25 -10.28
C TRP A 109 12.13 -1.64 -10.75
N THR A 110 13.01 -2.31 -9.99
CA THR A 110 13.42 -3.69 -10.28
C THR A 110 12.28 -4.68 -10.03
N ARG A 111 11.51 -4.49 -8.96
CA ARG A 111 10.37 -5.34 -8.58
C ARG A 111 9.13 -5.09 -9.44
N GLY A 112 8.88 -3.83 -9.80
CA GLY A 112 7.74 -3.35 -10.58
C GLY A 112 6.40 -3.39 -9.84
N VAL A 113 6.06 -4.53 -9.25
CA VAL A 113 4.77 -4.79 -8.57
C VAL A 113 4.93 -5.72 -7.37
N THR A 114 3.92 -5.76 -6.50
CA THR A 114 3.78 -6.86 -5.53
C THR A 114 3.32 -8.12 -6.26
N THR A 115 4.08 -9.21 -6.15
CA THR A 115 3.73 -10.51 -6.75
C THR A 115 3.05 -11.40 -5.71
N TYR A 116 1.82 -11.83 -6.00
CA TYR A 116 1.09 -12.78 -5.16
C TYR A 116 1.20 -14.19 -5.75
N MET A 117 1.89 -15.07 -5.03
CA MET A 117 2.06 -16.48 -5.38
C MET A 117 1.15 -17.36 -4.52
N PRO A 118 0.93 -18.63 -4.90
CA PRO A 118 0.17 -19.57 -4.07
C PRO A 118 0.76 -19.72 -2.66
N ASP A 119 2.07 -19.74 -2.49
CA ASP A 119 2.76 -20.01 -1.22
C ASP A 119 3.46 -18.78 -0.60
N ALA A 120 3.50 -17.65 -1.33
CA ALA A 120 4.27 -16.48 -0.91
C ALA A 120 3.67 -15.17 -1.46
N ARG A 121 3.98 -14.06 -0.78
CA ARG A 121 3.78 -12.70 -1.30
C ARG A 121 5.14 -12.03 -1.36
N VAL A 122 5.51 -11.52 -2.51
CA VAL A 122 6.75 -10.75 -2.72
C VAL A 122 6.35 -9.28 -2.85
N GLY A 123 6.59 -8.52 -1.78
CA GLY A 123 6.21 -7.10 -1.71
C GLY A 123 7.01 -6.23 -2.66
N LEU A 124 6.37 -5.18 -3.18
CA LEU A 124 7.03 -4.09 -3.92
C LEU A 124 7.98 -3.29 -3.02
N TYR A 125 7.54 -2.98 -1.80
CA TYR A 125 8.34 -2.24 -0.80
C TYR A 125 8.60 -3.09 0.45
N PRO A 126 9.66 -2.78 1.22
CA PRO A 126 9.92 -3.44 2.49
C PRO A 126 8.73 -3.39 3.46
N PRO A 127 8.47 -4.45 4.25
CA PRO A 127 7.31 -4.52 5.14
C PRO A 127 7.23 -3.38 6.16
N ALA A 128 8.37 -2.91 6.70
CA ALA A 128 8.41 -1.77 7.62
C ALA A 128 7.77 -0.50 7.02
N LEU A 129 7.81 -0.37 5.71
CA LEU A 129 7.18 0.72 4.97
C LEU A 129 5.75 0.35 4.54
N ALA A 130 5.58 -0.70 3.73
CA ALA A 130 4.29 -1.03 3.10
C ALA A 130 3.22 -1.55 4.07
N GLU A 131 3.61 -2.24 5.14
CA GLU A 131 2.68 -2.89 6.08
C GLU A 131 2.61 -2.17 7.42
N ALA A 132 3.27 -1.02 7.54
CA ALA A 132 3.27 -0.22 8.75
C ALA A 132 3.27 1.28 8.45
N ALA A 133 4.42 1.88 8.14
CA ALA A 133 4.57 3.34 8.13
C ALA A 133 3.75 4.05 7.04
N ALA A 134 3.65 3.46 5.84
CA ALA A 134 2.85 3.99 4.74
C ALA A 134 1.40 3.49 4.77
N SER A 135 1.14 2.35 5.41
CA SER A 135 -0.21 1.80 5.50
C SER A 135 -1.11 2.70 6.37
N LEU A 136 -2.33 2.94 5.89
CA LEU A 136 -3.38 3.71 6.55
C LEU A 136 -4.05 2.94 7.71
N LEU A 137 -3.23 2.34 8.58
CA LEU A 137 -3.66 1.65 9.79
C LEU A 137 -4.31 2.61 10.80
N PRO A 138 -5.27 2.14 11.62
CA PRO A 138 -6.00 2.97 12.57
C PRO A 138 -5.22 3.26 13.87
N ASP A 139 -3.88 3.19 13.84
CA ASP A 139 -3.01 3.29 15.01
C ASP A 139 -2.32 4.66 15.15
N GLY A 140 -2.60 5.60 14.24
CA GLY A 140 -2.12 6.98 14.32
C GLY A 140 -2.12 7.72 12.99
N PRO A 141 -1.67 8.98 12.97
CA PRO A 141 -1.59 9.79 11.76
C PRO A 141 -0.71 9.14 10.69
N ARG A 142 -1.10 9.31 9.41
CA ARG A 142 -0.39 8.79 8.25
C ARG A 142 -0.32 9.86 7.14
N PRO A 143 0.79 9.92 6.39
CA PRO A 143 0.89 10.82 5.25
C PRO A 143 0.05 10.26 4.10
N ALA A 144 -0.78 11.10 3.51
CA ALA A 144 -1.68 10.70 2.43
C ALA A 144 -1.88 11.84 1.43
N VAL A 145 -2.09 11.44 0.18
CA VAL A 145 -2.61 12.33 -0.87
C VAL A 145 -4.12 12.23 -0.85
N VAL A 146 -4.80 13.33 -0.51
CA VAL A 146 -6.26 13.37 -0.39
C VAL A 146 -6.87 14.01 -1.64
N PHE A 147 -7.66 13.24 -2.36
CA PHE A 147 -8.51 13.71 -3.45
C PHE A 147 -9.89 14.05 -2.90
N VAL A 148 -10.40 15.23 -3.24
CA VAL A 148 -11.78 15.59 -2.96
C VAL A 148 -12.56 15.47 -4.27
N ILE A 149 -13.62 14.67 -4.25
CA ILE A 149 -14.41 14.30 -5.43
C ILE A 149 -15.86 14.61 -5.12
N ARG A 150 -16.48 15.41 -5.97
CA ARG A 150 -17.92 15.66 -5.93
C ARG A 150 -18.62 14.72 -6.89
N VAL A 151 -19.64 14.03 -6.40
CA VAL A 151 -20.45 13.08 -7.17
C VAL A 151 -21.90 13.59 -7.21
N GLY A 152 -22.38 13.92 -8.40
CA GLY A 152 -23.75 14.37 -8.63
C GLY A 152 -24.80 13.25 -8.44
N PRO A 153 -26.10 13.59 -8.46
CA PRO A 153 -27.18 12.61 -8.26
C PRO A 153 -27.21 11.50 -9.31
N GLU A 154 -26.73 11.78 -10.52
CA GLU A 154 -26.63 10.82 -11.63
C GLU A 154 -25.27 10.07 -11.66
N GLY A 155 -24.43 10.26 -10.64
CA GLY A 155 -23.13 9.60 -10.54
C GLY A 155 -21.97 10.25 -11.30
N GLU A 156 -22.18 11.42 -11.93
CA GLU A 156 -21.09 12.21 -12.52
C GLU A 156 -20.08 12.61 -11.43
N ALA A 157 -18.82 12.25 -11.62
CA ALA A 157 -17.74 12.54 -10.69
C ALA A 157 -16.80 13.62 -11.24
N ARG A 158 -16.48 14.62 -10.42
CA ARG A 158 -15.48 15.64 -10.73
C ARG A 158 -14.56 15.88 -9.53
N LEU A 159 -13.29 16.13 -9.81
CA LEU A 159 -12.37 16.62 -8.79
C LEU A 159 -12.85 17.99 -8.30
N ASP A 160 -13.05 18.11 -7.00
CA ASP A 160 -13.45 19.33 -6.33
C ASP A 160 -12.20 19.92 -5.68
N GLY A 161 -11.43 20.65 -6.49
CA GLY A 161 -10.13 21.19 -6.10
C GLY A 161 -10.22 21.98 -4.79
N ALA A 162 -9.37 21.61 -3.84
CA ALA A 162 -9.07 22.44 -2.68
C ALA A 162 -8.10 23.57 -3.07
#